data_AF-A0AAJ2MI67-F1
#
_entry.id   AF-A0AAJ2MI67-F1
#
_cell.length_a   1.000
_cell.length_b   1.000
_cell.length_c   1.000
_cell.angle_alpha   90.00
_cell.angle_beta   90.00
_cell.angle_gamma   90.00
#
_symmetry.space_group_name_H-M   'P 1'
#
loop_
_entity.id
_entity.type
_entity.pdbx_description
1 polymer ?
#
loop_
_entity_poly.entity_id
_entity_poly.type
_entity_poly.pdbx_seq_one_letter_code
_entity_poly.pdbx_strand_id
1 'polypeptide(L)' 'MMMLPAGWVTDPATGLSRNDQLKAIGNGVCPPQAYRALELLHHIAFLAAS' A
#
# COMPACT_ATOMS: atom_id res chain seq x y z
N MET A 1 -0.13 -9.04 -7.46
CA MET A 1 0.60 -9.10 -6.16
C MET A 1 0.39 -7.77 -5.45
N MET A 2 0.34 -7.74 -4.11
CA MET A 2 0.03 -6.57 -3.27
C MET A 2 -1.33 -5.89 -3.48
N MET A 3 -2.27 -6.39 -4.30
CA MET A 3 -3.60 -5.76 -4.51
C MET A 3 -3.57 -4.27 -4.91
N LEU A 4 -2.48 -3.84 -5.54
CA LEU A 4 -2.39 -2.52 -6.18
C LEU A 4 -3.13 -2.55 -7.53
N PRO A 5 -3.57 -1.39 -8.04
CA PRO A 5 -4.07 -1.27 -9.41
C PRO A 5 -3.06 -1.84 -10.42
N ALA A 6 -3.56 -2.39 -11.52
CA ALA A 6 -2.70 -2.88 -12.59
C ALA A 6 -1.77 -1.75 -13.09
N GLY A 7 -0.49 -2.05 -13.24
CA GLY A 7 0.50 -1.07 -13.70
C GLY A 7 1.01 -0.10 -12.64
N TRP A 8 0.46 -0.07 -11.42
CA TRP A 8 0.77 0.97 -10.41
C TRP A 8 2.26 1.29 -10.22
N VAL A 9 3.12 0.27 -10.19
CA VAL A 9 4.59 0.42 -10.15
C VAL A 9 5.29 -0.33 -11.28
N THR A 10 4.53 -0.96 -12.19
CA THR A 10 5.07 -1.80 -13.26
C THR A 10 4.78 -1.26 -14.65
N ASP A 11 4.00 -0.19 -14.77
CA ASP A 11 3.71 0.45 -16.06
C ASP A 11 5.01 0.99 -16.67
N PRO A 12 5.35 0.65 -17.93
CA PRO A 12 6.53 1.17 -18.60
C PRO A 12 6.62 2.71 -18.64
N ALA A 13 5.49 3.42 -18.62
CA ALA A 13 5.43 4.88 -18.60
C ALA A 13 5.96 5.48 -17.30
N THR A 14 6.13 4.68 -16.23
CA THR A 14 6.77 5.12 -14.98
C THR A 14 8.25 5.45 -15.15
N GLY A 15 8.90 4.96 -16.22
CA GLY A 15 10.34 5.11 -16.44
C GLY A 15 11.21 4.32 -15.46
N LEU A 16 10.61 3.49 -14.59
CA LEU A 16 11.34 2.69 -13.60
C LEU A 16 12.03 1.50 -14.27
N SER A 17 13.29 1.27 -13.91
CA SER A 17 13.96 0.02 -14.24
C SER A 17 13.24 -1.15 -13.57
N ARG A 18 13.31 -2.36 -14.15
CA ARG A 18 12.72 -3.55 -13.54
C ARG A 18 13.17 -3.76 -12.08
N ASN A 19 14.42 -3.43 -11.77
CA ASN A 19 14.94 -3.55 -10.40
C ASN A 19 14.24 -2.57 -9.45
N ASP A 20 13.97 -1.35 -9.90
CA ASP A 20 13.31 -0.34 -9.09
C ASP A 20 11.81 -0.65 -8.92
N GLN A 21 11.16 -1.22 -9.94
CA GLN A 21 9.80 -1.75 -9.81
C GLN A 21 9.71 -2.84 -8.73
N LEU A 22 10.68 -3.76 -8.70
CA LEU A 22 10.77 -4.83 -7.70
C LEU A 22 11.04 -4.30 -6.29
N LYS A 23 11.89 -3.28 -6.15
CA LYS A 23 12.11 -2.61 -4.86
C LYS A 23 10.85 -1.89 -4.39
N ALA A 24 10.17 -1.17 -5.30
CA ALA A 24 8.96 -0.43 -4.98
C ALA A 24 7.82 -1.37 -4.54
N ILE A 25 7.59 -2.47 -5.28
CA ILE A 25 6.57 -3.45 -4.90
C ILE A 25 6.93 -4.22 -3.64
N GLY A 26 8.21 -4.56 -3.43
CA GLY A 26 8.68 -5.36 -2.30
C GLY A 26 8.74 -4.59 -0.98
N ASN A 27 9.03 -3.29 -1.02
CA ASN A 27 9.11 -2.42 0.17
C ASN A 27 7.79 -1.68 0.45
N GLY A 28 6.82 -1.72 -0.47
CA GLY A 28 5.52 -1.08 -0.31
C GLY A 28 4.62 -1.79 0.72
N VAL A 29 3.59 -1.10 1.17
CA VAL A 29 2.56 -1.67 2.06
C VAL A 29 1.45 -2.32 1.23
N CYS A 30 0.96 -3.47 1.68
CA CYS A 30 -0.23 -4.13 1.11
C CYS A 30 -1.50 -3.31 1.45
N PRO A 31 -2.22 -2.70 0.48
CA PRO A 31 -3.33 -1.79 0.75
C PRO A 31 -4.47 -2.39 1.58
N PRO A 32 -4.93 -3.65 1.38
CA PRO A 32 -5.93 -4.23 2.27
C PRO A 32 -5.49 -4.34 3.73
N GLN A 33 -4.21 -4.60 3.98
CA GLN A 33 -3.66 -4.65 5.33
C GLN A 33 -3.58 -3.24 5.95
N ALA A 34 -3.15 -2.25 5.16
CA ALA A 34 -3.14 -0.85 5.59
C ALA A 34 -4.54 -0.35 5.93
N TYR A 35 -5.52 -0.62 5.07
CA TYR A 35 -6.91 -0.26 5.28
C TYR A 35 -7.44 -0.84 6.60
N ARG A 36 -7.20 -2.13 6.85
CA ARG A 36 -7.62 -2.76 8.11
C ARG A 36 -6.93 -2.16 9.33
N ALA A 37 -5.64 -1.85 9.24
CA ALA A 37 -4.91 -1.21 10.33
C ALA A 37 -5.47 0.19 10.66
N LEU A 38 -5.83 0.97 9.62
CA LEU A 38 -6.44 2.28 9.79
C LEU A 38 -7.84 2.20 10.42
N GLU A 39 -8.67 1.22 10.04
CA GLU A 39 -9.95 0.99 10.72
C GLU A 39 -9.78 0.71 12.21
N LEU A 40 -8.81 -0.15 12.57
CA LEU A 40 -8.52 -0.48 13.96
C LEU A 40 -8.05 0.77 14.74
N LEU A 41 -7.12 1.53 14.16
CA LEU A 41 -6.61 2.76 14.77
C LEU A 41 -7.73 3.79 14.95
N HIS A 42 -8.59 3.97 13.94
CA HIS A 42 -9.72 4.88 14.02
C HIS A 42 -10.70 4.47 15.13
N HIS A 43 -11.02 3.18 15.25
CA HIS A 43 -11.90 2.67 16.29
C HIS A 43 -11.34 2.90 17.70
N ILE A 44 -10.04 2.62 17.91
CA ILE A 44 -9.36 2.86 19.19
C ILE A 44 -9.38 4.36 19.53
N ALA A 45 -9.04 5.21 18.56
CA ALA A 45 -9.03 6.66 18.76
C ALA A 45 -10.42 7.21 19.10
N PHE A 46 -11.47 6.71 18.45
CA PHE A 46 -12.86 7.09 18.73
C PHE A 46 -13.27 6.72 20.16
N LEU A 47 -13.01 5.48 20.59
CA LEU A 47 -13.31 5.04 21.95
C LEU A 47 -12.54 5.81 23.01
N ALA A 48 -11.28 6.17 22.76
CA ALA A 48 -10.47 6.95 23.69
C ALA A 48 -10.93 8.40 23.86
N ALA A 49 -11.73 8.91 22.91
CA ALA A 49 -12.27 10.27 22.92
C ALA A 49 -13.72 10.35 23.45
N SER A 50 -14.33 9.21 23.81
CA SER A 50 -15.72 9.08 24.30
C SER A 50 -15.76 8.93 25.82
#